data_AF-A0A7S0SSH7-F1
#
_entry.id   AF-A0A7S0SSH7-F1
#
_cell.length_a   1.000
_cell.length_b   1.000
_cell.length_c   1.000
_cell.angle_alpha   90.00
_cell.angle_beta   90.00
_cell.angle_gamma   90.00
#
_symmetry.space_group_name_H-M   'P 1'
#
loop_
_entity.id
_entity.type
_entity.pdbx_description
1 polymer ?
#
loop_
_entity_poly.entity_id
_entity_poly.type
_entity_poly.pdbx_seq_one_letter_code
_entity_poly.pdbx_strand_id
1 'polypeptide(L)'
;PGLKGVASIPSTDVVAIRLFLDQPAALPNASNVFAGFNLRRRRSGGTGSDGSSDGSTRDIAGTFFDLCALHDEYKPGARGAPARASTNGTANNSRDRNVDQSGTPPPVPGAVFEVDLYNASSVLDRSDEDLTAAALDDILRTCVPGCIPPGAKVVDSSVLRFKNGITKFAPGTARLLPGTVPAGLEGRRVYMAGDWMRQGPGSHGARGLSQEKALVSGLKAADAAADGARRAGRLGAPAPAAAAWRGGAGSAGVGASV
;
A
#
# COMPACT_ATOMS: atom_id res chain seq x y z
N PRO A 1 13.46 26.23 12.68
CA PRO A 1 13.29 25.35 13.86
C PRO A 1 12.42 24.11 13.58
N GLY A 2 11.24 24.28 12.97
CA GLY A 2 10.25 23.21 12.77
C GLY A 2 10.61 22.10 11.77
N LEU A 3 11.60 22.31 10.90
CA LEU A 3 12.05 21.31 9.91
C LEU A 3 13.41 20.67 10.24
N LYS A 4 14.07 21.09 11.33
CA LYS A 4 15.47 20.71 11.62
C LYS A 4 15.67 19.20 11.77
N GLY A 5 14.63 18.46 12.18
CA GLY A 5 14.68 17.00 12.36
C GLY A 5 14.17 16.18 11.18
N VAL A 6 13.61 16.80 10.14
CA VAL A 6 12.93 16.09 9.04
C VAL A 6 13.89 15.21 8.25
N ALA A 7 15.08 15.71 7.95
CA ALA A 7 16.12 14.95 7.25
C ALA A 7 16.66 13.76 8.06
N SER A 8 16.36 13.71 9.36
CA SER A 8 16.75 12.62 10.27
C SER A 8 15.60 11.65 10.55
N ILE A 9 14.47 11.79 9.86
CA ILE A 9 13.40 10.80 9.93
C ILE A 9 13.95 9.49 9.34
N PRO A 10 14.00 8.40 10.11
CA PRO A 10 14.49 7.13 9.59
C PRO A 10 13.53 6.61 8.53
N SER A 11 14.06 5.91 7.54
CA SER A 11 13.29 5.21 6.53
C SER A 11 13.48 3.69 6.64
N THR A 12 12.66 2.94 5.92
CA THR A 12 12.80 1.48 5.82
C THR A 12 12.53 1.00 4.41
N ASP A 13 13.01 -0.19 4.12
CA ASP A 13 12.88 -0.85 2.84
C ASP A 13 11.51 -1.55 2.74
N VAL A 14 10.92 -1.50 1.54
CA VAL A 14 9.64 -2.13 1.23
C VAL A 14 9.78 -3.00 0.00
N VAL A 15 9.12 -4.16 0.01
CA VAL A 15 8.90 -4.97 -1.18
C VAL A 15 7.40 -5.16 -1.35
N ALA A 16 6.85 -4.70 -2.47
CA ALA A 16 5.43 -4.87 -2.82
C ALA A 16 5.31 -6.00 -3.86
N ILE A 17 4.48 -6.99 -3.56
CA ILE A 17 4.34 -8.21 -4.37
C ILE A 17 2.88 -8.36 -4.74
N ARG A 18 2.57 -8.21 -6.03
CA ARG A 18 1.23 -8.47 -6.55
C ARG A 18 1.17 -9.83 -7.20
N LEU A 19 0.16 -10.61 -6.84
CA LEU A 19 -0.09 -11.96 -7.32
C LEU A 19 -1.39 -11.99 -8.10
N PHE A 20 -1.35 -12.55 -9.30
CA PHE A 20 -2.51 -12.86 -10.12
C PHE A 20 -2.71 -14.37 -10.13
N LEU A 21 -3.84 -14.86 -9.61
CA LEU A 21 -4.11 -16.29 -9.53
C LEU A 21 -5.03 -16.75 -10.67
N ASP A 22 -4.87 -17.99 -11.12
CA ASP A 22 -5.75 -18.64 -12.09
C ASP A 22 -7.16 -18.90 -11.56
N GLN A 23 -7.28 -19.12 -10.24
CA GLN A 23 -8.53 -19.50 -9.59
C GLN A 23 -9.10 -18.36 -8.73
N PRO A 24 -10.44 -18.29 -8.61
CA PRO A 24 -11.08 -17.42 -7.64
C PRO A 24 -10.64 -17.76 -6.22
N ALA A 25 -10.37 -16.72 -5.45
CA ALA A 25 -10.04 -16.77 -4.04
C ALA A 25 -10.47 -15.43 -3.43
N ALA A 26 -10.78 -15.43 -2.14
CA ALA A 26 -11.18 -14.22 -1.43
C ALA A 26 -10.65 -14.26 0.00
N LEU A 27 -10.25 -13.10 0.51
CA LEU A 27 -9.87 -12.96 1.91
C LEU A 27 -11.10 -12.61 2.77
N PRO A 28 -11.17 -13.08 4.03
CA PRO A 28 -12.25 -12.71 4.96
C PRO A 28 -12.34 -11.20 5.19
N ASN A 29 -11.19 -10.52 5.21
CA ASN A 29 -11.09 -9.07 5.21
C ASN A 29 -10.32 -8.63 3.96
N ALA A 30 -10.78 -7.55 3.34
CA ALA A 30 -10.13 -7.01 2.13
C ALA A 30 -8.73 -6.43 2.39
N SER A 31 -8.42 -6.09 3.65
CA SER A 31 -7.13 -5.56 4.10
C SER A 31 -6.74 -6.24 5.41
N ASN A 32 -5.49 -6.69 5.50
CA ASN A 32 -4.97 -7.46 6.62
C ASN A 32 -3.55 -7.01 6.96
N VAL A 33 -3.12 -7.28 8.19
CA VAL A 33 -1.75 -7.03 8.66
C VAL A 33 -1.16 -8.31 9.22
N PHE A 34 0.15 -8.47 9.07
CA PHE A 34 0.91 -9.56 9.67
C PHE A 34 2.24 -9.05 10.23
N ALA A 35 2.82 -9.75 11.20
CA ALA A 35 4.09 -9.39 11.81
C ALA A 35 4.79 -10.61 12.39
N GLY A 36 6.13 -10.54 12.50
CA GLY A 36 6.95 -11.58 13.13
C GLY A 36 7.21 -12.78 12.24
N PHE A 37 7.23 -12.60 10.92
CA PHE A 37 7.44 -13.70 9.96
C PHE A 37 8.92 -13.86 9.62
N ASN A 38 9.32 -15.13 9.51
CA ASN A 38 10.59 -15.56 8.92
C ASN A 38 10.27 -16.23 7.59
N LEU A 39 10.67 -15.61 6.47
CA LEU A 39 10.33 -16.10 5.14
C LEU A 39 11.25 -17.25 4.74
N ARG A 40 10.70 -18.37 4.29
CA ARG A 40 11.49 -19.54 3.88
C ARG A 40 12.34 -19.16 2.67
N ARG A 41 13.53 -19.73 2.56
CA ARG A 41 14.38 -19.58 1.37
C ARG A 41 14.13 -20.77 0.46
N ARG A 42 14.00 -20.55 -0.84
CA ARG A 42 13.96 -21.64 -1.83
C ARG A 42 15.33 -21.80 -2.47
N ARG A 43 15.70 -23.03 -2.82
CA ARG A 43 16.90 -23.28 -3.63
C ARG A 43 16.60 -22.89 -5.07
N SER A 44 17.52 -22.17 -5.71
CA SER A 44 17.42 -21.91 -7.16
C SER A 44 17.35 -23.24 -7.91
N GLY A 45 16.24 -23.49 -8.61
CA GLY A 45 16.08 -24.66 -9.49
C GLY A 45 15.42 -25.90 -8.87
N GLY A 46 14.85 -25.84 -7.66
CA GLY A 46 14.15 -26.97 -7.04
C GLY A 46 12.73 -26.62 -6.58
N THR A 47 11.75 -27.49 -6.86
CA THR A 47 10.35 -27.38 -6.40
C THR A 47 10.16 -27.67 -4.90
N GLY A 48 11.25 -27.77 -4.14
CA GLY A 48 11.23 -28.05 -2.70
C GLY A 48 11.77 -26.87 -1.90
N SER A 49 10.97 -26.36 -0.97
CA SER A 49 11.47 -25.62 0.18
C SER A 49 12.11 -26.64 1.13
N ASP A 50 13.36 -26.44 1.55
CA ASP A 50 13.73 -27.04 2.83
C ASP A 50 12.83 -26.39 3.89
N GLY A 51 12.33 -27.14 4.87
CA GLY A 51 11.54 -26.57 5.96
C GLY A 51 12.38 -25.65 6.87
N SER A 52 13.57 -25.22 6.43
CA SER A 52 14.47 -24.39 7.20
C SER A 52 14.11 -22.93 6.94
N SER A 53 13.61 -22.25 7.97
CA SER A 53 13.66 -20.80 7.97
C SER A 53 15.14 -20.41 7.93
N ASP A 54 15.59 -19.79 6.84
CA ASP A 54 16.90 -19.16 6.81
C ASP A 54 16.86 -18.08 7.90
N GLY A 55 17.67 -18.26 8.94
CA GLY A 55 17.78 -17.34 10.07
C GLY A 55 18.24 -15.92 9.67
N SER A 56 18.44 -15.66 8.38
CA SER A 56 18.69 -14.35 7.77
C SER A 56 17.43 -13.48 7.63
N THR A 57 16.24 -14.05 7.46
CA THR A 57 14.98 -13.27 7.42
C THR A 57 14.27 -13.34 8.75
N ARG A 58 14.39 -12.27 9.52
CA ARG A 58 13.72 -12.13 10.81
C ARG A 58 12.83 -10.92 10.86
N ASP A 59 11.73 -11.08 11.58
CA ASP A 59 10.82 -10.01 11.96
C ASP A 59 10.29 -9.19 10.77
N ILE A 60 9.97 -9.88 9.67
CA ILE A 60 9.21 -9.27 8.59
C ILE A 60 7.77 -9.05 9.07
N ALA A 61 7.27 -7.85 8.79
CA ALA A 61 5.89 -7.47 9.01
C ALA A 61 5.37 -6.82 7.73
N GLY A 62 4.06 -6.75 7.58
CA GLY A 62 3.50 -6.35 6.31
C GLY A 62 2.00 -6.21 6.32
N THR A 63 1.48 -5.83 5.17
CA THR A 63 0.06 -5.79 4.87
C THR A 63 -0.23 -6.69 3.68
N PHE A 64 -1.44 -7.24 3.61
CA PHE A 64 -1.89 -7.90 2.40
C PHE A 64 -3.36 -7.60 2.12
N PHE A 65 -3.68 -7.53 0.83
CA PHE A 65 -4.93 -6.98 0.32
C PHE A 65 -5.58 -7.90 -0.70
N ASP A 66 -6.90 -8.00 -0.63
CA ASP A 66 -7.74 -8.54 -1.70
C ASP A 66 -8.08 -7.37 -2.64
N LEU A 67 -7.35 -7.27 -3.75
CA LEU A 67 -7.53 -6.14 -4.66
C LEU A 67 -8.85 -6.23 -5.43
N CYS A 68 -9.39 -7.44 -5.64
CA CYS A 68 -10.70 -7.64 -6.25
C CYS A 68 -11.83 -7.09 -5.37
N ALA A 69 -11.68 -7.18 -4.05
CA ALA A 69 -12.62 -6.61 -3.09
C ALA A 69 -12.49 -5.08 -2.95
N LEU A 70 -11.28 -4.53 -3.12
CA LEU A 70 -11.00 -3.11 -2.90
C LEU A 70 -11.16 -2.22 -4.13
N HIS A 71 -10.89 -2.75 -5.33
CA HIS A 71 -10.77 -1.94 -6.53
C HIS A 71 -11.51 -2.59 -7.71
N ASP A 72 -12.37 -1.80 -8.36
CA ASP A 72 -13.17 -2.26 -9.49
C ASP A 72 -12.32 -2.73 -10.68
N GLU A 73 -11.11 -2.21 -10.84
CA GLU A 73 -10.18 -2.56 -11.93
C GLU A 73 -9.64 -4.00 -11.87
N TYR A 74 -9.63 -4.64 -10.70
CA TYR A 74 -9.20 -6.03 -10.54
C TYR A 74 -10.35 -7.02 -10.47
N LYS A 75 -11.61 -6.58 -10.56
CA LYS A 75 -12.74 -7.50 -10.57
C LYS A 75 -12.70 -8.38 -11.83
N PRO A 76 -13.01 -9.68 -11.73
CA PRO A 76 -13.08 -10.55 -12.89
C PRO A 76 -14.00 -9.96 -13.98
N GLY A 77 -13.49 -9.80 -15.20
CA GLY A 77 -14.22 -9.21 -16.32
C GLY A 77 -14.17 -7.68 -16.42
N ALA A 78 -13.41 -7.00 -15.55
CA ALA A 78 -13.17 -5.56 -15.68
C ALA A 78 -12.46 -5.23 -17.01
N ARG A 79 -12.94 -4.20 -17.71
CA ARG A 79 -12.30 -3.70 -18.95
C ARG A 79 -10.92 -3.13 -18.60
N GLY A 80 -9.86 -3.76 -19.10
CA GLY A 80 -8.49 -3.31 -18.87
C GLY A 80 -7.76 -3.99 -17.71
N ALA A 81 -8.25 -5.16 -17.23
CA ALA A 81 -7.49 -6.01 -16.33
C ALA A 81 -6.03 -6.09 -16.83
N PRO A 82 -5.04 -5.75 -15.98
CA PRO A 82 -3.71 -5.43 -16.45
C PRO A 82 -3.11 -6.62 -17.18
N ALA A 83 -2.85 -6.44 -18.48
CA ALA A 83 -2.05 -7.36 -19.25
C ALA A 83 -0.62 -7.28 -18.72
N ARG A 84 -0.15 -8.40 -18.14
CA ARG A 84 1.24 -8.76 -17.87
C ARG A 84 2.14 -7.58 -17.49
N ALA A 85 2.33 -7.35 -16.20
CA ALA A 85 3.30 -6.35 -15.74
C ALA A 85 4.70 -6.82 -16.16
N SER A 86 5.30 -6.14 -17.15
CA SER A 86 6.66 -6.41 -17.60
C SER A 86 7.63 -6.26 -16.42
N THR A 87 8.12 -7.39 -15.91
CA THR A 87 9.22 -7.45 -14.96
C THR A 87 10.46 -6.88 -15.62
N ASN A 88 10.81 -5.63 -15.28
CA ASN A 88 12.18 -5.11 -15.22
C ASN A 88 12.15 -3.63 -14.81
N GLY A 89 12.04 -3.41 -13.50
CA GLY A 89 12.31 -2.11 -12.87
C GLY A 89 13.80 -1.85 -12.70
N THR A 90 14.59 -1.92 -13.79
CA THR A 90 15.79 -1.08 -13.90
C THR A 90 15.44 -0.03 -14.94
N ALA A 91 15.28 1.22 -14.51
CA ALA A 91 15.07 2.34 -15.41
C ALA A 91 16.29 2.46 -16.33
N ASN A 92 16.23 1.87 -17.52
CA ASN A 92 16.86 2.39 -18.74
C ASN A 92 16.47 1.58 -19.99
N ASN A 93 16.20 2.36 -21.04
CA ASN A 93 16.07 2.02 -22.46
C ASN A 93 14.74 1.41 -22.96
N SER A 94 14.01 2.30 -23.63
CA SER A 94 13.08 2.01 -24.71
C SER A 94 13.71 1.07 -25.74
N ARG A 95 13.24 -0.19 -25.79
CA ARG A 95 13.15 -1.11 -26.93
C ARG A 95 13.20 -2.54 -26.38
N ASP A 96 12.06 -3.03 -25.91
CA ASP A 96 11.75 -4.47 -25.96
C ASP A 96 10.24 -4.62 -25.76
N ARG A 97 9.49 -4.29 -26.82
CA ARG A 97 8.09 -4.70 -26.96
C ARG A 97 8.09 -6.03 -27.71
N ASN A 98 8.34 -7.12 -27.01
CA ASN A 98 8.04 -8.44 -27.56
C ASN A 98 6.57 -8.75 -27.24
N VAL A 99 5.68 -8.24 -28.10
CA VAL A 99 4.25 -8.55 -28.08
C VAL A 99 4.11 -9.98 -28.58
N ASP A 100 3.72 -10.89 -27.69
CA ASP A 100 3.24 -12.22 -28.06
C ASP A 100 2.03 -12.05 -29.01
N GLN A 101 2.20 -12.48 -30.27
CA GLN A 101 1.22 -12.36 -31.35
C GLN A 101 0.24 -13.54 -31.38
N SER A 102 0.09 -14.32 -30.31
CA SER A 102 -0.76 -15.52 -30.30
C SER A 102 -2.28 -15.25 -30.40
N GLY A 103 -2.75 -14.00 -30.41
CA GLY A 103 -4.16 -13.65 -30.69
C GLY A 103 -5.17 -14.08 -29.62
N THR A 104 -4.78 -14.95 -28.68
CA THR A 104 -5.52 -15.25 -27.46
C THR A 104 -5.30 -14.13 -26.45
N PRO A 105 -6.37 -13.45 -25.97
CA PRO A 105 -6.21 -12.53 -24.86
C PRO A 105 -5.63 -13.30 -23.65
N PRO A 106 -4.74 -12.67 -22.86
CA PRO A 106 -4.23 -13.31 -21.66
C PRO A 106 -5.41 -13.72 -20.76
N PRO A 107 -5.31 -14.88 -20.09
CA PRO A 107 -6.38 -15.35 -19.21
C PRO A 107 -6.68 -14.31 -18.14
N VAL A 108 -7.96 -13.99 -17.96
CA VAL A 108 -8.41 -13.09 -16.90
C VAL A 108 -8.12 -13.77 -15.55
N PRO A 109 -7.40 -13.12 -14.63
CA PRO A 109 -7.10 -13.70 -13.33
C PRO A 109 -8.39 -13.95 -12.53
N GLY A 110 -8.44 -15.06 -11.81
CA GLY A 110 -9.54 -15.40 -10.92
C GLY A 110 -9.53 -14.60 -9.61
N ALA A 111 -8.33 -14.24 -9.13
CA ALA A 111 -8.14 -13.38 -7.97
C ALA A 111 -6.83 -12.59 -8.09
N VAL A 112 -6.79 -11.41 -7.45
CA VAL A 112 -5.60 -10.56 -7.39
C VAL A 112 -5.34 -10.15 -5.94
N PHE A 113 -4.15 -10.48 -5.44
CA PHE A 113 -3.70 -10.12 -4.10
C PHE A 113 -2.45 -9.25 -4.16
N GLU A 114 -2.29 -8.36 -3.20
CA GLU A 114 -1.06 -7.60 -2.99
C GLU A 114 -0.53 -7.86 -1.59
N VAL A 115 0.77 -8.09 -1.47
CA VAL A 115 1.48 -8.33 -0.22
C VAL A 115 2.63 -7.34 -0.13
N ASP A 116 2.58 -6.45 0.85
CA ASP A 116 3.64 -5.50 1.14
C ASP A 116 4.46 -6.00 2.32
N LEU A 117 5.76 -6.17 2.10
CA LEU A 117 6.74 -6.50 3.12
C LEU A 117 7.40 -5.21 3.60
N TYR A 118 7.26 -4.88 4.88
CA TYR A 118 7.98 -3.81 5.57
C TYR A 118 9.21 -4.37 6.28
N ASN A 119 10.19 -3.49 6.57
CA ASN A 119 11.47 -3.89 7.12
C ASN A 119 12.18 -4.92 6.22
N ALA A 120 12.02 -4.77 4.90
CA ALA A 120 12.34 -5.79 3.91
C ALA A 120 13.82 -5.86 3.52
N SER A 121 14.72 -5.22 4.29
CA SER A 121 16.14 -5.14 3.97
C SER A 121 16.80 -6.51 3.79
N SER A 122 16.35 -7.51 4.56
CA SER A 122 16.84 -8.90 4.51
C SER A 122 16.30 -9.71 3.33
N VAL A 123 15.40 -9.15 2.52
CA VAL A 123 14.80 -9.84 1.37
C VAL A 123 14.89 -9.07 0.05
N LEU A 124 15.54 -7.90 0.05
CA LEU A 124 15.68 -7.08 -1.15
C LEU A 124 16.44 -7.79 -2.29
N ASP A 125 17.38 -8.66 -1.94
CA ASP A 125 18.23 -9.42 -2.86
C ASP A 125 17.64 -10.77 -3.29
N ARG A 126 16.49 -11.17 -2.74
CA ARG A 126 15.78 -12.38 -3.18
C ARG A 126 15.21 -12.20 -4.58
N SER A 127 15.12 -13.30 -5.32
CA SER A 127 14.53 -13.30 -6.67
C SER A 127 13.02 -13.02 -6.63
N ASP A 128 12.47 -12.59 -7.76
CA ASP A 128 11.03 -12.36 -7.89
C ASP A 128 10.23 -13.64 -7.65
N GLU A 129 10.75 -14.79 -8.09
CA GLU A 129 10.14 -16.10 -7.89
C GLU A 129 10.08 -16.48 -6.41
N ASP A 130 11.17 -16.24 -5.67
CA ASP A 130 11.24 -16.55 -4.24
C ASP A 130 10.29 -15.65 -3.43
N LEU A 131 10.21 -14.37 -3.79
CA LEU A 131 9.29 -13.41 -3.16
C LEU A 131 7.83 -13.72 -3.49
N THR A 132 7.52 -14.04 -4.75
CA THR A 132 6.20 -14.48 -5.21
C THR A 132 5.74 -15.73 -4.43
N ALA A 133 6.63 -16.71 -4.29
CA ALA A 133 6.37 -17.91 -3.52
C ALA A 133 6.16 -17.63 -2.03
N ALA A 134 7.00 -16.79 -1.42
CA ALA A 134 6.85 -16.41 -0.01
C ALA A 134 5.53 -15.68 0.24
N ALA A 135 5.14 -14.75 -0.66
CA ALA A 135 3.86 -14.06 -0.57
C ALA A 135 2.67 -15.04 -0.61
N LEU A 136 2.70 -16.03 -1.50
CA LEU A 136 1.61 -17.01 -1.60
C LEU A 136 1.61 -18.02 -0.44
N ASP A 137 2.74 -18.66 -0.17
CA ASP A 137 2.82 -19.83 0.70
C ASP A 137 3.09 -19.46 2.17
N ASP A 138 4.03 -18.54 2.40
CA ASP A 138 4.43 -18.17 3.76
C ASP A 138 3.50 -17.11 4.35
N ILE A 139 2.93 -16.22 3.52
CA ILE A 139 2.01 -15.17 3.98
C ILE A 139 0.56 -15.59 3.78
N LEU A 140 0.03 -15.59 2.56
CA LEU A 140 -1.42 -15.75 2.33
C LEU A 140 -1.97 -17.08 2.88
N ARG A 141 -1.36 -18.21 2.53
CA ARG A 141 -1.80 -19.54 2.97
C ARG A 141 -1.61 -19.79 4.46
N THR A 142 -0.62 -19.15 5.08
CA THR A 142 -0.31 -19.33 6.51
C THR A 142 -1.16 -18.40 7.39
N CYS A 143 -1.28 -17.13 7.02
CA CYS A 143 -2.07 -16.13 7.75
C CYS A 143 -3.57 -16.40 7.68
N VAL A 144 -4.05 -16.91 6.54
CA VAL A 144 -5.47 -17.19 6.33
C VAL A 144 -5.65 -18.59 5.73
N PRO A 145 -5.53 -19.65 6.54
CA PRO A 145 -5.64 -21.03 6.04
C PRO A 145 -6.99 -21.26 5.35
N GLY A 146 -6.95 -21.87 4.16
CA GLY A 146 -8.14 -22.21 3.39
C GLY A 146 -8.69 -21.11 2.47
N CYS A 147 -8.17 -19.87 2.51
CA CYS A 147 -8.63 -18.83 1.59
C CYS A 147 -8.15 -19.01 0.14
N ILE A 148 -6.98 -19.65 -0.03
CA ILE A 148 -6.41 -19.97 -1.33
C ILE A 148 -6.68 -21.44 -1.66
N PRO A 149 -7.29 -21.77 -2.81
CA PRO A 149 -7.48 -23.15 -3.23
C PRO A 149 -6.15 -23.94 -3.30
N PRO A 150 -6.11 -25.22 -2.85
CA PRO A 150 -4.88 -26.03 -2.83
C PRO A 150 -4.17 -26.19 -4.19
N GLY A 151 -4.88 -26.01 -5.30
CA GLY A 151 -4.34 -26.09 -6.66
C GLY A 151 -4.16 -24.75 -7.37
N ALA A 152 -4.46 -23.62 -6.72
CA ALA A 152 -4.32 -22.30 -7.34
C ALA A 152 -2.85 -21.98 -7.66
N LYS A 153 -2.63 -21.43 -8.84
CA LYS A 153 -1.32 -21.08 -9.40
C LYS A 153 -1.24 -19.59 -9.67
N VAL A 154 -0.05 -19.03 -9.47
CA VAL A 154 0.26 -17.66 -9.92
C VAL A 154 0.43 -17.69 -11.44
N VAL A 155 -0.41 -16.94 -12.15
CA VAL A 155 -0.36 -16.79 -13.61
C VAL A 155 0.43 -15.56 -14.06
N ASP A 156 0.52 -14.56 -13.18
CA ASP A 156 1.36 -13.38 -13.36
C ASP A 156 1.73 -12.80 -11.99
N SER A 157 2.83 -12.05 -11.92
CA SER A 157 3.19 -11.32 -10.71
C SER A 157 3.96 -10.04 -11.03
N SER A 158 3.92 -9.09 -10.08
CA SER A 158 4.72 -7.88 -10.12
C SER A 158 5.42 -7.72 -8.79
N VAL A 159 6.75 -7.60 -8.81
CA VAL A 159 7.57 -7.38 -7.62
C VAL A 159 8.27 -6.02 -7.73
N LEU A 160 7.95 -5.12 -6.80
CA LEU A 160 8.55 -3.79 -6.73
C LEU A 160 9.36 -3.67 -5.44
N ARG A 161 10.57 -3.08 -5.54
CA ARG A 161 11.51 -2.94 -4.43
C ARG A 161 11.80 -1.46 -4.20
N PHE A 162 11.57 -1.00 -2.98
CA PHE A 162 11.75 0.39 -2.59
C PHE A 162 12.74 0.48 -1.44
N LYS A 163 14.00 0.75 -1.78
CA LYS A 163 15.04 1.00 -0.78
C LYS A 163 14.80 2.35 -0.13
N ASN A 164 14.76 2.41 1.21
CA ASN A 164 14.45 3.62 1.98
C ASN A 164 13.15 4.31 1.53
N GLY A 165 12.17 3.54 1.03
CA GLY A 165 11.02 4.07 0.30
C GLY A 165 9.95 4.72 1.18
N ILE A 166 9.89 4.35 2.46
CA ILE A 166 8.86 4.83 3.39
C ILE A 166 9.49 5.28 4.72
N THR A 167 8.76 6.11 5.45
CA THR A 167 9.15 6.52 6.81
C THR A 167 9.07 5.33 7.77
N LYS A 168 10.13 5.10 8.55
CA LYS A 168 10.16 4.11 9.64
C LYS A 168 9.58 4.72 10.91
N PHE A 169 8.36 4.34 11.27
CA PHE A 169 7.72 4.79 12.49
C PHE A 169 8.22 4.01 13.72
N ALA A 170 9.40 4.35 14.21
CA ALA A 170 9.98 3.80 15.44
C ALA A 170 9.73 4.72 16.66
N PRO A 171 9.81 4.21 17.91
CA PRO A 171 9.72 5.04 19.11
C PRO A 171 10.60 6.30 19.03
N GLY A 172 9.99 7.45 19.33
CA GLY A 172 10.66 8.75 19.25
C GLY A 172 10.58 9.46 17.89
N THR A 173 10.23 8.77 16.79
CA THR A 173 10.15 9.39 15.44
C THR A 173 9.10 10.51 15.37
N ALA A 174 8.02 10.40 16.14
CA ALA A 174 6.96 11.41 16.19
C ALA A 174 7.47 12.83 16.48
N ARG A 175 8.59 12.97 17.23
CA ARG A 175 9.18 14.28 17.55
C ARG A 175 9.86 14.95 16.34
N LEU A 176 10.20 14.17 15.32
CA LEU A 176 10.89 14.62 14.10
C LEU A 176 9.91 15.03 13.00
N LEU A 177 8.67 14.54 13.07
CA LEU A 177 7.64 14.84 12.08
C LEU A 177 7.17 16.30 12.19
N PRO A 178 7.04 17.02 11.06
CA PRO A 178 6.60 18.41 11.09
C PRO A 178 5.08 18.52 11.21
N GLY A 179 4.60 19.69 11.62
CA GLY A 179 3.19 20.07 11.49
C GLY A 179 2.90 20.67 10.11
N THR A 180 1.61 20.77 9.76
CA THR A 180 1.13 21.34 8.49
C THR A 180 1.73 22.71 8.19
N VAL A 181 1.89 23.55 9.20
CA VAL A 181 2.65 24.81 9.13
C VAL A 181 3.90 24.63 10.01
N PRO A 182 5.10 24.49 9.43
CA PRO A 182 6.29 24.27 10.23
C PRO A 182 6.68 25.50 11.06
N ALA A 183 7.08 25.25 12.32
CA ALA A 183 7.47 26.32 13.24
C ALA A 183 8.62 27.19 12.68
N GLY A 184 8.39 28.51 12.63
CA GLY A 184 9.30 29.51 12.08
C GLY A 184 9.16 29.76 10.57
N LEU A 185 8.15 29.15 9.92
CA LEU A 185 7.82 29.36 8.50
C LEU A 185 6.39 29.88 8.27
N GLU A 186 5.69 30.31 9.33
CA GLU A 186 4.28 30.73 9.31
C GLU A 186 4.03 31.88 8.33
N GLY A 187 4.97 32.84 8.26
CA GLY A 187 4.90 33.98 7.33
C GLY A 187 5.36 33.65 5.90
N ARG A 188 5.91 32.46 5.64
CA ARG A 188 6.50 32.10 4.34
C ARG A 188 5.53 31.44 3.38
N ARG A 189 4.28 31.18 3.81
CA ARG A 189 3.25 30.49 3.01
C ARG A 189 3.73 29.13 2.48
N VAL A 190 4.45 28.41 3.33
CA VAL A 190 4.89 27.03 3.07
C VAL A 190 4.04 26.11 3.93
N TYR A 191 3.42 25.12 3.29
CA TYR A 191 2.53 24.15 3.92
C TYR A 191 3.00 22.73 3.58
N MET A 192 2.94 21.84 4.56
CA MET A 192 3.44 20.47 4.45
C MET A 192 2.27 19.48 4.52
N ALA A 193 2.35 18.42 3.70
CA ALA A 193 1.38 17.34 3.63
C ALA A 193 2.08 15.99 3.40
N GLY A 194 1.38 14.90 3.71
CA GLY A 194 1.85 13.54 3.55
C GLY A 194 1.61 12.65 4.77
N ASP A 195 1.89 11.36 4.61
CA ASP A 195 1.84 10.36 5.69
C ASP A 195 2.94 10.56 6.75
N TRP A 196 4.02 11.26 6.41
CA TRP A 196 5.13 11.65 7.30
C TRP A 196 4.81 12.88 8.18
N MET A 197 3.58 13.39 8.14
CA MET A 197 3.17 14.53 8.96
C MET A 197 2.91 14.13 10.41
N ARG A 198 3.16 15.06 11.34
CA ARG A 198 2.79 14.89 12.74
C ARG A 198 1.27 14.90 12.88
N GLN A 199 0.75 13.94 13.61
CA GLN A 199 -0.62 13.93 14.11
C GLN A 199 -0.56 13.96 15.65
N GLY A 200 -1.15 15.01 16.23
CA GLY A 200 -1.11 15.27 17.69
C GLY A 200 -2.30 14.67 18.44
N PRO A 201 -2.36 14.81 19.77
CA PRO A 201 -3.54 14.46 20.56
C PRO A 201 -4.82 15.08 19.96
N GLY A 202 -5.91 14.32 19.88
CA GLY A 202 -7.18 14.77 19.29
C GLY A 202 -7.27 14.63 17.76
N SER A 203 -6.23 14.17 17.07
CA SER A 203 -6.36 13.74 15.66
C SER A 203 -7.03 12.36 15.57
N HIS A 204 -7.99 12.24 14.67
CA HIS A 204 -8.61 10.97 14.28
C HIS A 204 -7.87 10.36 13.06
N GLY A 205 -7.92 9.04 12.90
CA GLY A 205 -7.28 8.30 11.80
C GLY A 205 -5.98 7.59 12.17
N ALA A 206 -5.40 6.86 11.20
CA ALA A 206 -4.17 6.09 11.36
C ALA A 206 -2.97 6.98 11.72
N ARG A 207 -2.27 6.65 12.81
CA ARG A 207 -1.10 7.42 13.31
C ARG A 207 0.24 7.04 12.65
N GLY A 208 0.23 5.99 11.81
CA GLY A 208 1.39 5.48 11.05
C GLY A 208 1.30 5.79 9.54
N LEU A 209 1.93 4.94 8.73
CA LEU A 209 1.79 4.97 7.27
C LEU A 209 0.35 4.62 6.91
N SER A 210 -0.28 5.49 6.15
CA SER A 210 -1.66 5.29 5.71
C SER A 210 -1.98 6.27 4.60
N GLN A 211 -2.67 5.77 3.58
CA GLN A 211 -3.25 6.59 2.51
C GLN A 211 -4.25 7.61 3.08
N GLU A 212 -5.03 7.24 4.09
CA GLU A 212 -5.94 8.14 4.80
C GLU A 212 -5.18 9.32 5.43
N LYS A 213 -4.03 9.06 6.05
CA LYS A 213 -3.20 10.11 6.65
C LYS A 213 -2.64 11.07 5.60
N ALA A 214 -2.17 10.54 4.47
CA ALA A 214 -1.72 11.35 3.34
C ALA A 214 -2.87 12.24 2.81
N LEU A 215 -4.06 11.67 2.63
CA LEU A 215 -5.25 12.40 2.19
C LEU A 215 -5.65 13.50 3.18
N VAL A 216 -5.83 13.16 4.45
CA VAL A 216 -6.28 14.09 5.51
C VAL A 216 -5.26 15.21 5.71
N SER A 217 -3.96 14.91 5.69
CA SER A 217 -2.92 15.95 5.80
C SER A 217 -2.88 16.85 4.57
N GLY A 218 -3.15 16.32 3.38
CA GLY A 218 -3.31 17.11 2.15
C GLY A 218 -4.46 18.10 2.24
N LEU A 219 -5.64 17.64 2.69
CA LEU A 219 -6.80 18.50 2.92
C LEU A 219 -6.48 19.61 3.94
N LYS A 220 -5.86 19.27 5.07
CA LYS A 220 -5.45 20.25 6.08
C LYS A 220 -4.45 21.28 5.54
N ALA A 221 -3.50 20.85 4.71
CA ALA A 221 -2.54 21.75 4.07
C ALA A 221 -3.23 22.69 3.08
N ALA A 222 -4.21 22.19 2.32
CA ALA A 222 -5.01 23.00 1.41
C ALA A 222 -5.83 24.06 2.17
N ASP A 223 -6.49 23.68 3.26
CA ASP A 223 -7.23 24.63 4.11
C ASP A 223 -6.31 25.72 4.67
N ALA A 224 -5.15 25.34 5.21
CA ALA A 224 -4.17 26.29 5.74
C ALA A 224 -3.62 27.24 4.66
N ALA A 225 -3.44 26.74 3.44
CA ALA A 225 -3.02 27.54 2.29
C ALA A 225 -4.11 28.52 1.84
N ALA A 226 -5.36 28.06 1.75
CA ALA A 226 -6.51 28.90 1.42
C ALA A 226 -6.68 30.03 2.44
N ASP A 227 -6.59 29.72 3.74
CA ASP A 227 -6.67 30.72 4.80
C ASP A 227 -5.52 31.73 4.76
N GLY A 228 -4.30 31.26 4.47
CA GLY A 228 -3.15 32.14 4.26
C GLY A 228 -3.35 33.08 3.07
N ALA A 229 -3.91 32.58 1.97
CA ALA A 229 -4.21 33.38 0.79
C ALA A 229 -5.33 34.40 1.05
N ARG A 230 -6.38 34.05 1.81
CA ARG A 230 -7.43 34.99 2.23
C ARG A 230 -6.88 36.13 3.08
N ARG A 231 -6.06 35.82 4.09
CA ARG A 231 -5.40 36.85 4.91
C ARG A 231 -4.50 37.78 4.11
N ALA A 232 -3.95 37.29 2.99
CA ALA A 232 -3.15 38.08 2.06
C ALA A 232 -3.98 38.83 0.99
N GLY A 233 -5.31 38.78 1.07
CA GLY A 233 -6.21 39.42 0.08
C GLY A 233 -6.20 38.77 -1.31
N ARG A 234 -5.70 37.53 -1.43
CA ARG A 234 -5.57 36.81 -2.71
C ARG A 234 -6.73 35.88 -3.03
N LEU A 235 -7.55 35.57 -2.03
CA LEU A 235 -8.79 34.83 -2.17
C LEU A 235 -9.90 35.59 -1.45
N GLY A 236 -11.10 35.56 -2.03
CA GLY A 236 -12.32 36.07 -1.38
C GLY A 236 -12.74 35.23 -0.18
N ALA A 237 -13.79 35.70 0.51
CA ALA A 237 -14.40 34.94 1.60
C ALA A 237 -14.76 33.51 1.13
N PRO A 238 -14.68 32.49 2.02
CA PRO A 238 -15.15 31.16 1.67
C PRO A 238 -16.61 31.24 1.19
N ALA A 239 -16.94 30.50 0.13
CA ALA A 239 -18.33 30.30 -0.22
C ALA A 239 -19.06 29.72 1.01
N PRO A 240 -20.31 30.13 1.30
CA PRO A 240 -21.09 29.49 2.34
C PRO A 240 -21.08 27.99 2.09
N ALA A 241 -20.81 27.19 3.12
CA ALA A 241 -20.68 25.75 3.01
C ALA A 241 -21.93 25.20 2.29
N ALA A 242 -21.76 24.80 1.02
CA ALA A 242 -22.80 24.10 0.31
C ALA A 242 -23.11 22.85 1.14
N ALA A 243 -24.40 22.66 1.44
CA ALA A 243 -24.94 21.65 2.34
C ALA A 243 -24.07 20.38 2.34
N ALA A 244 -23.50 20.08 3.52
CA ALA A 244 -22.68 18.92 3.77
C ALA A 244 -23.24 17.71 3.01
N TRP A 245 -22.35 17.03 2.27
CA TRP A 245 -22.60 15.79 1.54
C TRP A 245 -23.42 14.83 2.43
N ARG A 246 -24.73 14.80 2.25
CA ARG A 246 -25.62 13.82 2.88
C ARG A 246 -25.47 12.56 2.05
N GLY A 247 -24.53 11.70 2.46
CA GLY A 247 -24.48 10.33 1.97
C GLY A 247 -25.87 9.70 2.14
N GLY A 248 -26.42 9.20 1.04
CA GLY A 248 -27.69 8.49 1.02
C GLY A 248 -27.56 7.19 1.79
N ALA A 249 -27.90 7.20 3.07
CA ALA A 249 -28.34 6.01 3.77
C ALA A 249 -29.85 5.88 3.52
N GLY A 250 -30.22 5.04 2.55
CA GLY A 250 -31.60 4.60 2.39
C GLY A 250 -32.02 3.86 3.66
N SER A 251 -32.93 4.45 4.43
CA SER A 251 -33.62 3.79 5.52
C SER A 251 -34.56 2.73 4.93
N ALA A 252 -34.12 1.48 4.88
CA ALA A 252 -35.03 0.35 4.76
C ALA A 252 -35.74 0.20 6.12
N GLY A 253 -37.02 0.56 6.16
CA GLY A 253 -37.88 0.36 7.32
C GLY A 253 -38.02 -1.13 7.62
N VAL A 254 -37.65 -1.51 8.84
CA VAL A 254 -38.04 -2.80 9.41
C VAL A 254 -39.38 -2.56 10.11
N GLY A 255 -40.45 -3.08 9.51
CA GLY A 255 -41.76 -3.15 10.13
C GLY A 255 -41.71 -4.06 11.35
N ALA A 256 -42.16 -3.53 12.49
CA ALA A 256 -42.45 -4.32 13.67
C ALA A 256 -43.83 -4.98 13.51
N SER A 257 -43.85 -6.30 13.57
CA SER A 257 -45.04 -7.08 13.89
C SER A 257 -44.60 -8.28 14.73
N VAL A 258 -44.73 -8.18 16.05
CA VAL A 258 -45.49 -9.09 16.94
C VAL A 258 -45.94 -8.27 18.15
#